data_AF-A0AAW5BR00-F1
#
_entry.id   AF-A0AAW5BR00-F1
#
_cell.length_a   1.000
_cell.length_b   1.000
_cell.length_c   1.000
_cell.angle_alpha   90.00
_cell.angle_beta   90.00
_cell.angle_gamma   90.00
#
_symmetry.space_group_name_H-M   'P 1'
#
loop_
_entity.id
_entity.type
_entity.pdbx_description
1 polymer ?
#
loop_
_entity_poly.entity_id
_entity_poly.type
_entity_poly.pdbx_seq_one_letter_code
_entity_poly.pdbx_strand_id
1 'polypeptide(L)'
;MRKTKLFIATLAMSMLLSSTSLAGTWQAQDNGQWKYQNDDGSFATGWIEDGGKSYYLDANGIMLANTTTPDGYYVGADGAWIAGQEAPKFDFSIAACSIKYTGHKVFSFDYDGYPCVALYYDYTNKDAEPTGAYLADYYITVFQNGVECDSAFLSYDEREEAFDNYTKKVTTGTTINVAQAYRISDMSDITIQIKEMWNWSNPRVDTVTLSLR
;
A
#
# COMPACT_ATOMS: atom_id res chain seq x y z
N MET A 1 9.23 -30.09 -31.83
CA MET A 1 9.91 -28.87 -31.32
C MET A 1 9.34 -28.55 -29.94
N ARG A 2 10.13 -28.70 -28.86
CA ARG A 2 9.71 -28.42 -27.47
C ARG A 2 9.61 -26.90 -27.29
N LYS A 3 8.45 -26.39 -26.85
CA LYS A 3 8.30 -24.99 -26.45
C LYS A 3 8.72 -24.84 -24.99
N THR A 4 9.88 -24.25 -24.75
CA THR A 4 10.34 -23.88 -23.41
C THR A 4 9.57 -22.65 -22.96
N LYS A 5 8.84 -22.73 -21.83
CA LYS A 5 8.24 -21.57 -21.16
C LYS A 5 9.34 -20.89 -20.35
N LEU A 6 9.59 -19.61 -20.60
CA LEU A 6 10.46 -18.77 -19.77
C LEU A 6 9.57 -17.85 -18.94
N PHE A 7 9.54 -18.07 -17.62
CA PHE A 7 9.00 -17.13 -16.65
C PHE A 7 10.11 -16.13 -16.33
N ILE A 8 9.85 -14.84 -16.54
CA ILE A 8 10.65 -13.76 -15.96
C ILE A 8 9.72 -13.00 -15.03
N ALA A 9 9.95 -13.16 -13.73
CA ALA A 9 9.40 -12.28 -12.71
C ALA A 9 10.16 -10.96 -12.78
N THR A 10 9.54 -9.91 -13.33
CA THR A 10 10.09 -8.55 -13.33
C THR A 10 9.45 -7.77 -12.18
N LEU A 11 10.15 -7.70 -11.05
CA LEU A 11 10.09 -6.51 -10.20
C LEU A 11 10.86 -5.41 -10.94
N ALA A 12 10.17 -4.73 -11.85
CA ALA A 12 10.68 -3.54 -12.50
C ALA A 12 10.10 -2.32 -11.78
N MET A 13 10.79 -1.86 -10.74
CA MET A 13 10.57 -0.52 -10.19
C MET A 13 11.22 0.48 -11.16
N SER A 14 10.57 0.73 -12.29
CA SER A 14 11.05 1.72 -13.26
C SER A 14 10.62 3.12 -12.82
N MET A 15 11.48 3.79 -12.06
CA MET A 15 11.48 5.25 -11.97
C MET A 15 12.67 5.80 -12.75
N LEU A 16 12.40 6.44 -13.89
CA LEU A 16 13.36 7.34 -14.54
C LEU A 16 13.46 8.64 -13.73
N LEU A 17 14.11 8.54 -12.58
CA LEU A 17 14.98 9.60 -12.11
C LEU A 17 16.33 8.92 -12.00
N SER A 18 17.33 9.47 -12.69
CA SER A 18 18.72 9.10 -12.50
C SER A 18 19.08 9.30 -11.04
N SER A 19 18.86 8.29 -10.20
CA SER A 19 19.53 8.18 -8.92
C SER A 19 20.97 7.88 -9.28
N THR A 20 21.83 8.88 -9.12
CA THR A 20 23.21 8.57 -8.78
C THR A 20 23.10 7.65 -7.56
N SER A 21 23.42 6.35 -7.71
CA SER A 21 23.71 5.51 -6.55
C SER A 21 24.95 6.12 -5.92
N LEU A 22 24.78 7.07 -5.02
CA LEU A 22 25.89 7.61 -4.25
C LEU A 22 26.30 6.47 -3.32
N ALA A 23 27.53 5.98 -3.49
CA ALA A 23 28.06 4.90 -2.68
C ALA A 23 28.49 5.51 -1.32
N GLY A 24 27.52 5.98 -0.55
CA GLY A 24 27.76 6.62 0.74
C GLY A 24 28.21 5.64 1.83
N THR A 25 28.49 6.18 3.00
CA THR A 25 28.97 5.42 4.16
C THR A 25 28.13 5.69 5.40
N TRP A 26 27.90 4.63 6.18
CA TRP A 26 27.25 4.74 7.48
C TRP A 26 28.18 5.40 8.52
N GLN A 27 27.67 6.44 9.18
CA GLN A 27 28.35 7.21 10.21
C GLN A 27 27.66 7.02 11.55
N ALA A 28 28.34 6.35 12.49
CA ALA A 28 27.89 6.24 13.87
C ALA A 28 27.99 7.60 14.58
N GLN A 29 26.96 7.95 15.34
CA GLN A 29 26.90 9.16 16.15
C GLN A 29 27.18 8.84 17.62
N ASP A 30 27.60 9.84 18.40
CA ASP A 30 28.00 9.68 19.80
C ASP A 30 26.90 9.11 20.71
N ASN A 31 25.62 9.25 20.32
CA ASN A 31 24.45 8.76 21.05
C ASN A 31 23.94 7.40 20.56
N GLY A 32 24.73 6.68 19.74
CA GLY A 32 24.34 5.38 19.17
C GLY A 32 23.38 5.47 17.99
N GLN A 33 23.05 6.68 17.51
CA GLN A 33 22.31 6.88 16.27
C GLN A 33 23.21 6.69 15.05
N TRP A 34 22.59 6.48 13.90
CA TRP A 34 23.30 6.32 12.63
C TRP A 34 22.83 7.36 11.64
N LYS A 35 23.76 7.87 10.83
CA LYS A 35 23.48 8.69 9.65
C LYS A 35 24.10 8.05 8.42
N TYR A 36 23.56 8.32 7.25
CA TYR A 36 24.18 7.91 5.98
C TYR A 36 24.80 9.14 5.30
N GLN A 37 26.12 9.14 5.14
CA GLN A 37 26.84 10.23 4.50
C GLN A 37 27.09 9.90 3.03
N ASN A 38 26.58 10.75 2.14
CA ASN A 38 26.82 10.68 0.72
C ASN A 38 28.28 11.02 0.38
N ASP A 39 28.73 10.64 -0.83
CA ASP A 39 30.09 10.91 -1.32
C ASP A 39 30.45 12.40 -1.36
N ASP A 40 29.46 13.28 -1.52
CA ASP A 40 29.62 14.73 -1.51
C ASP A 40 29.73 15.32 -0.09
N GLY A 41 29.71 14.46 0.94
CA GLY A 41 29.79 14.81 2.34
C GLY A 41 28.46 15.21 2.98
N SER A 42 27.37 15.31 2.21
CA SER A 42 26.02 15.57 2.72
C SER A 42 25.44 14.34 3.44
N PHE A 43 24.40 14.55 4.25
CA PHE A 43 23.68 13.44 4.89
C PHE A 43 22.36 13.15 4.18
N ALA A 44 22.09 11.88 3.93
CA ALA A 44 20.84 11.44 3.32
C ALA A 44 19.65 11.62 4.27
N THR A 45 18.49 11.84 3.69
CA THR A 45 17.17 11.88 4.34
C THR A 45 16.20 11.07 3.48
N GLY A 46 15.18 10.45 4.07
CA GLY A 46 14.28 9.54 3.38
C GLY A 46 14.88 8.15 3.16
N TRP A 47 14.36 7.42 2.17
CA TRP A 47 14.82 6.07 1.85
C TRP A 47 16.17 6.05 1.15
N ILE A 48 17.04 5.14 1.59
CA ILE A 48 18.25 4.73 0.87
C ILE A 48 18.28 3.21 0.73
N GLU A 49 18.96 2.73 -0.31
CA GLU A 49 19.27 1.31 -0.49
C GLU A 49 20.77 1.10 -0.30
N ASP A 50 21.14 0.15 0.57
CA ASP A 50 22.52 -0.25 0.81
C ASP A 50 22.59 -1.77 0.98
N GLY A 51 23.42 -2.43 0.16
CA GLY A 51 23.59 -3.89 0.21
C GLY A 51 22.32 -4.70 -0.05
N GLY A 52 21.38 -4.19 -0.85
CA GLY A 52 20.10 -4.84 -1.14
C GLY A 52 19.06 -4.77 -0.01
N LYS A 53 19.30 -3.91 0.98
CA LYS A 53 18.35 -3.57 2.05
C LYS A 53 17.99 -2.08 1.94
N SER A 54 16.76 -1.75 2.32
CA SER A 54 16.28 -0.37 2.35
C SER A 54 16.25 0.15 3.78
N TYR A 55 16.64 1.41 4.00
CA TYR A 55 16.68 2.07 5.30
C TYR A 55 16.06 3.46 5.20
N TYR A 56 15.44 3.94 6.27
CA TYR A 56 14.83 5.27 6.31
C TYR A 56 15.58 6.21 7.26
N LEU A 57 15.96 7.38 6.76
CA LEU A 57 16.59 8.46 7.51
C LEU A 57 15.55 9.57 7.73
N ASP A 58 15.39 10.04 8.97
CA ASP A 58 14.46 11.13 9.29
C ASP A 58 14.88 12.48 8.68
N ALA A 59 14.10 13.54 8.93
CA ALA A 59 14.40 14.88 8.42
C ALA A 59 15.72 15.48 8.95
N ASN A 60 16.28 14.93 10.03
CA ASN A 60 17.59 15.29 10.58
C ASN A 60 18.71 14.36 10.06
N GLY A 61 18.39 13.40 9.19
CA GLY A 61 19.29 12.39 8.63
C GLY A 61 19.58 11.23 9.57
N ILE A 62 18.77 11.02 10.62
CA ILE A 62 18.93 9.94 11.60
C ILE A 62 18.18 8.70 11.14
N MET A 63 18.86 7.55 11.14
CA MET A 63 18.26 6.26 10.80
C MET A 63 17.20 5.86 11.82
N LEU A 64 16.01 5.55 11.31
CA LEU A 64 14.96 4.94 12.10
C LEU A 64 15.26 3.43 12.28
N ALA A 65 14.98 2.91 13.48
CA ALA A 65 15.09 1.48 13.77
C ALA A 65 14.00 1.06 14.76
N ASN A 66 13.54 -0.18 14.62
CA ASN A 66 12.52 -0.81 15.44
C ASN A 66 11.25 0.04 15.57
N THR A 67 10.79 0.61 14.45
CA THR A 67 9.68 1.56 14.42
C THR A 67 9.03 1.62 13.04
N THR A 68 7.91 2.34 12.94
CA THR A 68 7.21 2.61 11.68
C THR A 68 7.65 3.96 11.13
N THR A 69 8.06 3.98 9.87
CA THR A 69 8.42 5.20 9.13
C THR A 69 7.18 6.09 8.91
N PRO A 70 7.35 7.39 8.63
CA PRO A 70 6.21 8.30 8.40
C PRO A 70 5.27 7.88 7.26
N ASP A 71 5.78 7.19 6.25
CA ASP A 71 5.04 6.58 5.13
C ASP A 71 4.53 5.15 5.44
N GLY A 72 4.72 4.69 6.67
CA GLY A 72 4.04 3.53 7.24
C GLY A 72 4.72 2.20 7.00
N TYR A 73 6.00 2.18 6.66
CA TYR A 73 6.80 0.95 6.54
C TYR A 73 7.45 0.60 7.87
N TYR A 74 7.56 -0.69 8.19
CA TYR A 74 8.25 -1.10 9.41
C TYR A 74 9.73 -1.34 9.14
N VAL A 75 10.60 -0.71 9.94
CA VAL A 75 12.04 -0.96 9.95
C VAL A 75 12.42 -1.74 11.20
N GLY A 76 13.19 -2.81 11.02
CA GLY A 76 13.62 -3.71 12.07
C GLY A 76 14.61 -3.08 13.06
N ALA A 77 15.04 -3.86 14.04
CA ALA A 77 16.04 -3.41 15.01
C ALA A 77 17.40 -3.05 14.37
N ASP A 78 17.70 -3.59 13.19
CA ASP A 78 18.87 -3.23 12.38
C ASP A 78 18.62 -2.04 11.44
N GLY A 79 17.43 -1.41 11.51
CA GLY A 79 17.02 -0.29 10.65
C GLY A 79 16.58 -0.70 9.25
N ALA A 80 16.73 -1.98 8.87
CA ALA A 80 16.34 -2.45 7.56
C ALA A 80 14.81 -2.57 7.46
N TRP A 81 14.25 -2.15 6.33
CA TRP A 81 12.85 -2.38 6.01
C TRP A 81 12.52 -3.88 6.02
N ILE A 82 11.43 -4.22 6.71
CA ILE A 82 10.89 -5.57 6.73
C ILE A 82 9.63 -5.59 5.88
N ALA A 83 9.76 -6.13 4.67
CA ALA A 83 8.63 -6.37 3.79
C ALA A 83 7.56 -7.24 4.48
N GLY A 84 6.31 -6.80 4.44
CA GLY A 84 5.17 -7.55 4.98
C GLY A 84 4.94 -7.45 6.50
N GLN A 85 5.67 -6.60 7.23
CA GLN A 85 5.37 -6.26 8.64
C GLN A 85 4.89 -4.83 8.84
N GLU A 86 4.41 -4.21 7.77
CA GLU A 86 3.84 -2.87 7.82
C GLU A 86 2.55 -2.88 8.65
N ALA A 87 2.32 -1.82 9.42
CA ALA A 87 1.02 -1.62 10.04
C ALA A 87 -0.04 -1.54 8.93
N PRO A 88 -1.23 -2.15 9.11
CA PRO A 88 -2.30 -2.03 8.14
C PRO A 88 -2.61 -0.54 7.95
N LYS A 89 -2.58 -0.06 6.70
CA LYS A 89 -2.82 1.36 6.41
C LYS A 89 -4.21 1.79 6.88
N PHE A 90 -5.17 0.86 6.91
CA PHE A 90 -6.45 1.02 7.61
C PHE A 90 -6.89 -0.28 8.30
N ASP A 91 -7.61 -0.13 9.42
CA ASP A 91 -8.33 -1.20 10.13
C ASP A 91 -9.70 -0.63 10.57
N PHE A 92 -10.67 -0.72 9.65
CA PHE A 92 -11.98 -0.11 9.78
C PHE A 92 -12.98 -1.17 10.23
N SER A 93 -13.70 -0.90 11.33
CA SER A 93 -14.67 -1.83 11.89
C SER A 93 -15.92 -1.08 12.35
N ILE A 94 -17.07 -1.58 11.91
CA ILE A 94 -18.41 -1.14 12.30
C ILE A 94 -19.21 -2.36 12.80
N ALA A 95 -20.48 -2.17 13.13
CA ALA A 95 -21.34 -3.26 13.60
C ALA A 95 -21.52 -4.36 12.54
N ALA A 96 -21.74 -3.97 11.29
CA ALA A 96 -22.08 -4.86 10.18
C ALA A 96 -20.88 -5.61 9.58
N CYS A 97 -19.67 -5.04 9.66
CA CYS A 97 -18.47 -5.64 9.07
C CYS A 97 -17.16 -5.07 9.61
N SER A 98 -16.04 -5.65 9.21
CA SER A 98 -14.74 -4.98 9.24
C SER A 98 -13.99 -5.15 7.93
N ILE A 99 -13.18 -4.15 7.59
CA ILE A 99 -12.19 -4.22 6.54
C ILE A 99 -10.80 -3.89 7.07
N LYS A 100 -9.81 -4.69 6.70
CA LYS A 100 -8.44 -4.50 7.13
C LYS A 100 -7.49 -4.54 5.95
N TYR A 101 -6.74 -3.48 5.75
CA TYR A 101 -5.77 -3.36 4.67
C TYR A 101 -4.78 -4.53 4.68
N THR A 102 -4.59 -5.16 3.53
CA THR A 102 -3.59 -6.23 3.33
C THR A 102 -2.54 -5.89 2.29
N GLY A 103 -2.79 -4.89 1.45
CA GLY A 103 -1.81 -4.45 0.45
C GLY A 103 -2.40 -3.58 -0.65
N HIS A 104 -1.53 -3.15 -1.54
CA HIS A 104 -1.90 -2.47 -2.77
C HIS A 104 -0.99 -2.92 -3.91
N LYS A 105 -1.45 -2.74 -5.14
CA LYS A 105 -0.66 -3.02 -6.35
C LYS A 105 -0.97 -1.97 -7.40
N VAL A 106 0.07 -1.35 -7.94
CA VAL A 106 -0.05 -0.46 -9.09
C VAL A 106 0.06 -1.29 -10.37
N PHE A 107 -0.87 -1.07 -11.28
CA PHE A 107 -0.90 -1.67 -12.60
C PHE A 107 -0.64 -0.58 -13.62
N SER A 108 0.14 -0.92 -14.65
CA SER A 108 0.49 0.03 -15.71
C SER A 108 -0.75 0.52 -16.44
N PHE A 109 -1.74 -0.36 -16.68
CA PHE A 109 -2.94 -0.06 -17.46
C PHE A 109 -4.15 -0.88 -16.98
N ASP A 110 -5.33 -0.26 -16.92
CA ASP A 110 -6.62 -0.93 -16.86
C ASP A 110 -7.07 -1.39 -18.26
N TYR A 111 -8.30 -1.90 -18.38
CA TYR A 111 -8.86 -2.31 -19.69
C TYR A 111 -8.88 -1.18 -20.73
N ASP A 112 -9.03 0.07 -20.30
CA ASP A 112 -9.10 1.25 -21.17
C ASP A 112 -7.73 1.94 -21.36
N GLY A 113 -6.66 1.40 -20.78
CA GLY A 113 -5.31 1.93 -20.93
C GLY A 113 -4.92 3.01 -19.91
N TYR A 114 -5.61 3.12 -18.77
CA TYR A 114 -5.28 4.08 -17.71
C TYR A 114 -4.51 3.40 -16.57
N PRO A 115 -3.46 4.04 -16.00
CA PRO A 115 -2.80 3.48 -14.83
C PRO A 115 -3.79 3.39 -13.67
N CYS A 116 -3.66 2.33 -12.87
CA CYS A 116 -4.58 2.09 -11.77
C CYS A 116 -3.86 1.49 -10.56
N VAL A 117 -4.47 1.69 -9.39
CA VAL A 117 -4.06 1.06 -8.14
C VAL A 117 -5.19 0.15 -7.65
N ALA A 118 -4.85 -1.08 -7.30
CA ALA A 118 -5.74 -1.96 -6.56
C ALA A 118 -5.47 -1.90 -5.07
N LEU A 119 -6.52 -1.81 -4.28
CA LEU A 119 -6.50 -1.93 -2.83
C LEU A 119 -6.99 -3.33 -2.46
N TYR A 120 -6.17 -4.04 -1.68
CA TYR A 120 -6.46 -5.36 -1.14
C TYR A 120 -6.75 -5.23 0.34
N TYR A 121 -7.80 -5.90 0.80
CA TYR A 121 -8.15 -5.93 2.21
C TYR A 121 -8.94 -7.18 2.56
N ASP A 122 -8.81 -7.59 3.82
CA ASP A 122 -9.64 -8.61 4.41
C ASP A 122 -10.99 -8.02 4.75
N TYR A 123 -12.07 -8.58 4.20
CA TYR A 123 -13.44 -8.28 4.55
C TYR A 123 -13.98 -9.38 5.48
N THR A 124 -14.51 -8.98 6.63
CA THR A 124 -15.22 -9.86 7.56
C THR A 124 -16.69 -9.44 7.63
N ASN A 125 -17.59 -10.36 7.29
CA ASN A 125 -19.02 -10.15 7.51
C ASN A 125 -19.35 -10.29 9.01
N LYS A 126 -20.01 -9.30 9.60
CA LYS A 126 -20.51 -9.36 10.99
C LYS A 126 -22.04 -9.29 11.06
N ASP A 127 -22.71 -9.08 9.93
CA ASP A 127 -24.16 -9.18 9.83
C ASP A 127 -24.63 -10.62 9.99
N ALA A 128 -25.88 -10.76 10.47
CA ALA A 128 -26.52 -12.06 10.63
C ALA A 128 -26.77 -12.77 9.27
N GLU A 129 -26.97 -12.00 8.20
CA GLU A 129 -27.24 -12.54 6.86
C GLU A 129 -25.94 -12.63 6.03
N PRO A 130 -25.84 -13.59 5.10
CA PRO A 130 -24.71 -13.66 4.17
C PRO A 130 -24.62 -12.43 3.27
N THR A 131 -23.54 -11.67 3.42
CA THR A 131 -23.27 -10.43 2.69
C THR A 131 -21.82 -10.44 2.18
N GLY A 132 -21.59 -9.83 1.02
CA GLY A 132 -20.25 -9.65 0.45
C GLY A 132 -19.79 -8.21 0.55
N ALA A 133 -18.48 -7.98 0.38
CA ALA A 133 -17.88 -6.65 0.45
C ALA A 133 -18.55 -5.61 -0.46
N TYR A 134 -19.03 -6.02 -1.64
CA TYR A 134 -19.73 -5.13 -2.59
C TYR A 134 -21.04 -4.51 -2.06
N LEU A 135 -21.74 -5.18 -1.13
CA LEU A 135 -23.04 -4.75 -0.60
C LEU A 135 -22.98 -4.48 0.91
N ALA A 136 -21.79 -4.35 1.47
CA ALA A 136 -21.60 -4.09 2.89
C ALA A 136 -21.85 -2.62 3.23
N ASP A 137 -22.08 -2.34 4.52
CA ASP A 137 -22.44 -1.02 5.02
C ASP A 137 -21.25 -0.06 5.17
N TYR A 138 -20.32 -0.10 4.23
CA TYR A 138 -19.22 0.86 4.13
C TYR A 138 -18.98 1.24 2.66
N TYR A 139 -18.36 2.40 2.44
CA TYR A 139 -17.88 2.81 1.13
C TYR A 139 -16.43 3.29 1.21
N ILE A 140 -15.63 2.94 0.19
CA ILE A 140 -14.26 3.42 0.01
C ILE A 140 -14.27 4.42 -1.15
N THR A 141 -13.91 5.66 -0.86
CA THR A 141 -13.64 6.70 -1.86
C THR A 141 -12.14 6.95 -1.91
N VAL A 142 -11.56 6.95 -3.10
CA VAL A 142 -10.14 7.25 -3.32
C VAL A 142 -10.04 8.60 -4.00
N PHE A 143 -9.13 9.44 -3.52
CA PHE A 143 -8.81 10.73 -4.10
C PHE A 143 -7.34 10.78 -4.50
N GLN A 144 -7.03 11.45 -5.60
CA GLN A 144 -5.67 11.81 -5.97
C GLN A 144 -5.64 13.28 -6.35
N ASN A 145 -4.66 14.02 -5.82
CA ASN A 145 -4.54 15.46 -6.06
C ASN A 145 -5.82 16.26 -5.73
N GLY A 146 -6.60 15.79 -4.75
CA GLY A 146 -7.87 16.40 -4.31
C GLY A 146 -9.09 16.06 -5.18
N VAL A 147 -8.97 15.19 -6.18
CA VAL A 147 -10.06 14.76 -7.07
C VAL A 147 -10.36 13.29 -6.85
N GLU A 148 -11.64 12.90 -6.85
CA GLU A 148 -12.06 11.51 -6.72
C GLU A 148 -11.59 10.68 -7.92
N CYS A 149 -11.04 9.50 -7.64
CA CYS A 149 -10.60 8.52 -8.63
C CYS A 149 -11.78 7.67 -9.10
N ASP A 150 -11.90 7.47 -10.41
CA ASP A 150 -12.86 6.53 -10.97
C ASP A 150 -12.52 5.09 -10.55
N SER A 151 -13.56 4.27 -10.30
CA SER A 151 -13.36 2.82 -10.20
C SER A 151 -12.85 2.25 -11.53
N ALA A 152 -11.90 1.32 -11.45
CA ALA A 152 -11.27 0.69 -12.61
C ALA A 152 -11.67 -0.79 -12.72
N PHE A 153 -11.77 -1.26 -13.97
CA PHE A 153 -11.93 -2.67 -14.29
C PHE A 153 -10.64 -3.19 -14.90
N LEU A 154 -9.97 -4.07 -14.16
CA LEU A 154 -8.76 -4.73 -14.67
C LEU A 154 -9.12 -5.76 -15.74
N SER A 155 -8.16 -6.00 -16.64
CA SER A 155 -8.29 -7.08 -17.62
C SER A 155 -8.42 -8.43 -16.92
N TYR A 156 -9.07 -9.41 -17.56
CA TYR A 156 -9.30 -10.73 -16.93
C TYR A 156 -7.99 -11.44 -16.57
N ASP A 157 -6.95 -11.28 -17.39
CA ASP A 157 -5.65 -11.94 -17.19
C ASP A 157 -4.86 -11.35 -16.01
N GLU A 158 -5.21 -10.16 -15.54
CA GLU A 158 -4.56 -9.47 -14.42
C GLU A 158 -5.32 -9.61 -13.10
N ARG A 159 -6.54 -10.18 -13.14
CA ARG A 159 -7.39 -10.34 -11.96
C ARG A 159 -6.95 -11.53 -11.12
N GLU A 160 -6.64 -11.24 -9.87
CA GLU A 160 -6.40 -12.21 -8.80
C GLU A 160 -7.73 -12.59 -8.11
N GLU A 161 -7.77 -13.72 -7.40
CA GLU A 161 -8.98 -14.24 -6.73
C GLU A 161 -9.68 -13.21 -5.83
N ALA A 162 -8.92 -12.29 -5.24
CA ALA A 162 -9.45 -11.20 -4.42
C ALA A 162 -10.46 -10.31 -5.16
N PHE A 163 -10.30 -10.07 -6.47
CA PHE A 163 -11.27 -9.29 -7.24
C PHE A 163 -12.60 -10.04 -7.40
N ASP A 164 -12.54 -11.36 -7.63
CA ASP A 164 -13.75 -12.18 -7.73
C ASP A 164 -14.46 -12.27 -6.38
N ASN A 165 -13.69 -12.35 -5.29
CA ASN A 165 -14.21 -12.40 -3.93
C ASN A 165 -15.01 -11.15 -3.54
N TYR A 166 -14.74 -9.98 -4.13
CA TYR A 166 -15.43 -8.73 -3.81
C TYR A 166 -16.97 -8.84 -3.91
N THR A 167 -17.47 -9.65 -4.83
CA THR A 167 -18.91 -9.85 -5.05
C THR A 167 -19.47 -11.12 -4.40
N LYS A 168 -18.61 -11.97 -3.82
CA LYS A 168 -19.04 -13.21 -3.16
C LYS A 168 -19.65 -12.88 -1.80
N LYS A 169 -20.76 -13.55 -1.48
CA LYS A 169 -21.37 -13.50 -0.15
C LYS A 169 -20.65 -14.48 0.77
N VAL A 170 -20.44 -14.06 2.02
CA VAL A 170 -19.89 -14.92 3.08
C VAL A 170 -20.78 -14.88 4.31
N THR A 171 -20.82 -15.97 5.05
CA THR A 171 -21.57 -16.07 6.31
C THR A 171 -20.95 -15.17 7.40
N THR A 172 -21.71 -14.88 8.44
CA THR A 172 -21.23 -14.14 9.62
C THR A 172 -19.94 -14.75 10.19
N GLY A 173 -18.98 -13.90 10.54
CA GLY A 173 -17.69 -14.26 11.10
C GLY A 173 -16.66 -14.74 10.06
N THR A 174 -17.06 -14.99 8.81
CA THR A 174 -16.13 -15.39 7.76
C THR A 174 -15.36 -14.19 7.25
N THR A 175 -14.04 -14.36 7.13
CA THR A 175 -13.13 -13.40 6.51
C THR A 175 -12.69 -13.90 5.15
N ILE A 176 -12.74 -13.02 4.15
CA ILE A 176 -12.18 -13.26 2.81
C ILE A 176 -11.34 -12.06 2.37
N ASN A 177 -10.25 -12.31 1.67
CA ASN A 177 -9.49 -11.24 1.03
C ASN A 177 -10.21 -10.78 -0.24
N VAL A 178 -10.39 -9.48 -0.39
CA VAL A 178 -11.06 -8.85 -1.54
C VAL A 178 -10.21 -7.71 -2.12
N ALA A 179 -10.49 -7.33 -3.37
CA ALA A 179 -9.81 -6.20 -4.02
C ALA A 179 -10.77 -5.30 -4.81
N GLN A 180 -10.44 -4.00 -4.85
CA GLN A 180 -11.05 -2.99 -5.72
C GLN A 180 -9.96 -2.16 -6.39
N ALA A 181 -10.16 -1.75 -7.64
CA ALA A 181 -9.20 -0.94 -8.39
C ALA A 181 -9.74 0.47 -8.68
N TYR A 182 -8.83 1.43 -8.74
CA TYR A 182 -9.11 2.85 -8.96
C TYR A 182 -8.12 3.42 -9.96
N ARG A 183 -8.58 4.28 -10.87
CA ARG A 183 -7.71 4.99 -11.83
C ARG A 183 -6.88 6.04 -11.12
N ILE A 184 -5.63 6.16 -11.51
CA ILE A 184 -4.69 7.18 -11.01
C ILE A 184 -4.22 8.05 -12.18
N SER A 185 -3.87 9.31 -11.92
CA SER A 185 -3.28 10.22 -12.89
C SER A 185 -1.76 10.08 -12.98
N ASP A 186 -1.13 9.75 -11.86
CA ASP A 186 0.33 9.68 -11.70
C ASP A 186 0.71 8.90 -10.42
N MET A 187 1.99 8.95 -10.05
CA MET A 187 2.55 8.26 -8.88
C MET A 187 2.63 9.14 -7.62
N SER A 188 1.83 10.20 -7.53
CA SER A 188 1.60 10.93 -6.27
C SER A 188 0.78 10.07 -5.32
N ASP A 189 0.88 10.39 -4.04
CA ASP A 189 0.07 9.77 -3.01
C ASP A 189 -1.42 9.87 -3.32
N ILE A 190 -2.16 8.86 -2.89
CA ILE A 190 -3.62 8.85 -2.90
C ILE A 190 -4.14 9.03 -1.46
N THR A 191 -5.34 9.57 -1.34
CA THR A 191 -6.08 9.63 -0.08
C THR A 191 -7.24 8.66 -0.16
N ILE A 192 -7.30 7.71 0.78
CA ILE A 192 -8.35 6.72 0.91
C ILE A 192 -9.27 7.18 2.05
N GLN A 193 -10.55 7.39 1.75
CA GLN A 193 -11.58 7.65 2.73
C GLN A 193 -12.48 6.42 2.85
N ILE A 194 -12.68 5.95 4.07
CA ILE A 194 -13.58 4.83 4.38
C ILE A 194 -14.70 5.37 5.27
N LYS A 195 -15.94 5.17 4.86
CA LYS A 195 -17.11 5.72 5.55
C LYS A 195 -18.15 4.66 5.84
N GLU A 196 -18.65 4.66 7.07
CA GLU A 196 -19.82 3.89 7.49
C GLU A 196 -21.08 4.40 6.77
N MET A 197 -21.86 3.48 6.22
CA MET A 197 -23.16 3.76 5.63
C MET A 197 -24.27 3.63 6.66
N TRP A 198 -25.41 4.28 6.39
CA TRP A 198 -26.65 4.18 7.18
C TRP A 198 -26.62 4.72 8.61
N ASN A 199 -25.47 5.10 9.14
CA ASN A 199 -25.35 5.90 10.35
C ASN A 199 -25.39 7.40 10.01
N TRP A 200 -26.60 7.95 9.90
CA TRP A 200 -26.81 9.34 9.47
C TRP A 200 -26.43 10.39 10.52
N SER A 201 -26.32 9.99 11.78
CA SER A 201 -26.10 10.92 12.90
C SER A 201 -24.62 11.13 13.19
N ASN A 202 -23.82 10.06 13.12
CA ASN A 202 -22.40 10.09 13.45
C ASN A 202 -21.68 8.91 12.77
N PRO A 203 -21.59 8.90 11.43
CA PRO A 203 -20.95 7.80 10.72
C PRO A 203 -19.47 7.76 11.07
N ARG A 204 -18.91 6.56 11.28
CA ARG A 204 -17.46 6.42 11.33
C ARG A 204 -16.85 6.82 9.99
N VAL A 205 -15.80 7.62 10.03
CA VAL A 205 -15.00 8.00 8.85
C VAL A 205 -13.53 7.90 9.20
N ASP A 206 -12.79 7.10 8.44
CA ASP A 206 -11.33 7.01 8.52
C ASP A 206 -10.75 7.60 7.23
N THR A 207 -9.61 8.30 7.32
CA THR A 207 -8.90 8.87 6.17
C THR A 207 -7.42 8.55 6.26
N VAL A 208 -6.86 8.03 5.16
CA VAL A 208 -5.50 7.49 5.11
C VAL A 208 -4.81 7.97 3.84
N THR A 209 -3.57 8.41 3.96
CA THR A 209 -2.71 8.68 2.81
C THR A 209 -1.89 7.44 2.49
N LEU A 210 -1.85 7.05 1.21
CA LEU A 210 -1.06 5.92 0.71
C LEU A 210 -0.06 6.41 -0.34
N SER A 211 1.23 6.21 -0.07
CA SER A 211 2.29 6.35 -1.08
C SER A 211 2.13 5.26 -2.14
N LEU A 212 2.22 5.65 -3.41
CA LEU A 212 2.27 4.73 -4.55
C LEU A 212 3.72 4.38 -4.97
N ARG A 213 4.70 5.02 -4.33
CA ARG A 213 6.14 4.91 -4.62
C ARG A 213 6.82 3.95 -3.67
#